data_AF-M7Z1C6-F1
#
_entry.id   AF-M7Z1C6-F1
#
_cell.length_a   1.000
_cell.length_b   1.000
_cell.length_c   1.000
_cell.angle_alpha   90.00
_cell.angle_beta   90.00
_cell.angle_gamma   90.00
#
_symmetry.space_group_name_H-M   'P 1'
#
loop_
_entity.id
_entity.type
_entity.pdbx_description
1 polymer ?
#
loop_
_entity_poly.entity_id
_entity_poly.type
_entity_poly.pdbx_seq_one_letter_code
_entity_poly.pdbx_strand_id
1 'polypeptide(L)' 'MATNLPRGLGLLASDAALWEYPPTKVFVQQYADNRTAFFQDFAKAMQKLGTVGVKTGRQGVVRRQCDILD' A
#
# COMPACT_ATOMS: atom_id res chain seq x y z
N MET A 1 -11.93 0.80 -4.94
CA MET A 1 -11.55 -0.04 -3.78
C MET A 1 -12.18 0.49 -2.51
N ALA A 2 -11.87 1.71 -2.07
CA ALA A 2 -12.41 2.28 -0.83
C ALA A 2 -13.95 2.31 -0.77
N THR A 3 -14.65 2.52 -1.90
CA THR A 3 -16.13 2.52 -1.95
C THR A 3 -16.77 1.12 -1.87
N ASN A 4 -16.00 0.04 -2.07
CA ASN A 4 -16.52 -1.33 -2.01
C ASN A 4 -16.62 -1.84 -0.57
N LEU A 5 -15.67 -1.47 0.29
CA LEU A 5 -15.58 -1.99 1.66
C LEU A 5 -16.78 -1.59 2.53
N PRO A 6 -17.26 -0.32 2.50
CA PRO A 6 -18.49 0.07 3.22
C PRO A 6 -19.73 -0.69 2.78
N ARG A 7 -19.73 -1.26 1.56
CA ARG A 7 -20.84 -2.02 0.98
C ARG A 7 -20.72 -3.53 1.22
N GLY A 8 -19.70 -3.98 1.95
CA GLY A 8 -19.44 -5.41 2.15
C GLY A 8 -18.94 -6.13 0.89
N LEU A 9 -18.40 -5.38 -0.09
CA LEU A 9 -17.91 -5.92 -1.37
C LEU A 9 -16.38 -6.04 -1.40
N GLY A 10 -15.74 -6.19 -0.24
CA GLY A 10 -14.33 -6.58 -0.16
C GLY A 10 -14.17 -8.04 -0.59
N LEU A 11 -13.14 -8.35 -1.39
CA LEU A 11 -12.97 -9.71 -1.92
C LEU A 11 -12.25 -10.61 -0.91
N LEU A 12 -11.20 -10.08 -0.29
CA LEU A 12 -10.39 -10.81 0.67
C LEU A 12 -10.84 -10.51 2.09
N ALA A 13 -10.62 -11.45 3.01
CA ALA A 13 -10.82 -11.19 4.44
C ALA A 13 -9.97 -10.01 4.93
N SER A 14 -8.76 -9.84 4.37
CA SER A 14 -7.89 -8.68 4.66
C SER A 14 -8.49 -7.35 4.18
N ASP A 15 -9.33 -7.35 3.13
CA ASP A 15 -10.03 -6.14 2.68
C ASP A 15 -11.15 -5.78 3.65
N ALA A 16 -11.94 -6.77 4.08
CA ALA A 16 -13.03 -6.58 5.05
C ALA A 16 -12.50 -6.08 6.40
N ALA A 17 -11.38 -6.62 6.86
CA ALA A 17 -10.74 -6.23 8.12
C ALA A 17 -10.42 -4.73 8.20
N LEU A 18 -10.08 -4.08 7.06
CA LEU A 18 -9.84 -2.64 7.01
C LEU A 18 -11.09 -1.82 7.37
N TRP A 19 -12.28 -2.32 7.06
CA TRP A 19 -13.57 -1.68 7.37
C TRP A 19 -14.09 -2.04 8.76
N GLU A 20 -13.84 -3.26 9.23
CA GLU A 20 -14.32 -3.75 10.52
C GLU A 20 -13.54 -3.15 11.70
N TYR A 21 -12.23 -2.93 11.54
CA TYR A 21 -11.38 -2.40 12.60
C TYR A 21 -11.47 -0.86 12.70
N PRO A 22 -11.92 -0.29 13.83
CA PRO A 22 -12.20 1.16 13.92
C PRO A 22 -11.02 2.08 13.54
N PRO A 23 -9.77 1.79 13.93
CA PRO A 23 -8.62 2.63 13.55
C PRO A 23 -8.33 2.67 12.05
N THR A 24 -8.68 1.63 11.28
CA THR A 24 -8.51 1.64 9.80
C THR A 24 -9.77 2.11 9.09
N LYS A 25 -10.95 1.89 9.69
CA LYS A 25 -12.25 2.28 9.14
C LYS A 25 -12.34 3.77 8.80
N VAL A 26 -11.78 4.63 9.66
CA VAL A 26 -11.77 6.09 9.44
C VAL A 26 -11.07 6.47 8.13
N PHE A 27 -9.98 5.78 7.78
CA PHE A 27 -9.27 6.00 6.52
C PHE A 27 -10.04 5.45 5.33
N VAL A 28 -10.71 4.29 5.48
CA VAL A 28 -11.58 3.75 4.42
C VAL A 28 -12.71 4.73 4.09
N GLN A 29 -13.34 5.35 5.10
CA GLN A 29 -14.35 6.39 4.91
C GLN A 29 -13.76 7.61 4.19
N GLN A 30 -12.66 8.16 4.69
CA GLN A 30 -11.98 9.30 4.09
C GLN A 30 -11.62 9.06 2.61
N TYR A 31 -11.09 7.88 2.28
CA TYR A 31 -10.67 7.54 0.92
C TYR A 31 -11.84 7.19 0.00
N ALA A 32 -12.98 6.75 0.54
CA ALA A 32 -14.20 6.56 -0.22
C ALA A 32 -14.80 7.91 -0.65
N ASP A 33 -14.77 8.91 0.25
CA ASP A 33 -15.32 10.25 0.01
C ASP A 33 -14.36 11.17 -0.76
N ASN A 34 -13.05 11.00 -0.57
CA ASN A 34 -12.02 11.85 -1.16
C ASN A 34 -10.93 11.04 -1.87
N ARG A 35 -11.10 10.86 -3.18
CA ARG A 35 -10.12 10.18 -4.04
C ARG A 35 -8.76 10.87 -4.09
N THR A 36 -8.72 12.20 -3.99
CA THR A 36 -7.45 12.95 -4.00
C THR A 36 -6.62 12.65 -2.75
N ALA A 37 -7.27 12.59 -1.58
CA ALA A 37 -6.61 12.23 -0.33
C ALA A 37 -6.00 10.82 -0.41
N PHE A 38 -6.75 9.86 -0.96
CA PHE A 38 -6.24 8.50 -1.19
C PHE A 38 -4.95 8.50 -2.02
N PHE A 39 -4.94 9.15 -3.19
CA PHE A 39 -3.78 9.14 -4.06
C PHE A 39 -2.57 9.88 -3.48
N GLN A 40 -2.80 10.97 -2.73
CA GLN A 40 -1.73 11.69 -2.06
C GLN A 40 -1.05 10.82 -1.01
N ASP A 41 -1.82 10.14 -0.16
CA ASP A 41 -1.25 9.30 0.90
C ASP A 41 -0.73 7.97 0.37
N PHE A 42 -1.33 7.43 -0.70
CA PHE A 42 -0.80 6.28 -1.43
C PHE A 42 0.59 6.57 -2.01
N ALA A 43 0.78 7.72 -2.65
CA ALA A 43 2.09 8.11 -3.21
C ALA A 43 3.16 8.21 -2.11
N LYS A 44 2.84 8.85 -0.98
CA LYS A 44 3.74 8.93 0.18
C LYS A 44 4.06 7.55 0.76
N ALA A 45 3.06 6.69 0.89
CA ALA A 45 3.22 5.34 1.42
C ALA A 45 4.14 4.49 0.51
N MET A 46 3.96 4.56 -0.81
CA MET A 46 4.81 3.84 -1.77
C MET A 46 6.24 4.37 -1.80
N GLN A 47 6.44 5.69 -1.69
CA GLN A 47 7.77 6.27 -1.54
C GLN A 47 8.47 5.77 -0.28
N LYS A 48 7.76 5.74 0.86
CA LYS A 48 8.30 5.22 2.13
C LYS A 48 8.60 3.72 2.04
N LEU A 49 7.72 2.93 1.42
CA LEU A 49 7.94 1.50 1.23
C LEU A 49 9.17 1.23 0.35
N GLY A 50 9.38 2.04 -0.69
CA GLY A 50 10.52 1.93 -1.61
C GLY A 50 11.89 2.11 -0.95
N THR A 51 11.95 2.64 0.28
CA THR A 51 13.20 2.79 1.04
C THR A 51 13.44 1.70 2.08
N VAL A 52 12.51 0.76 2.26
CA VAL A 52 12.63 -0.28 3.28
C VAL A 52 13.70 -1.30 2.86
N GLY A 53 14.72 -1.50 3.69
CA GLY A 53 15.72 -2.55 3.50
C GLY A 53 16.60 -2.40 2.25
N VAL A 54 16.65 -1.21 1.65
CA VAL A 54 17.44 -0.97 0.44
C VAL A 54 18.94 -1.09 0.71
N LYS A 55 19.66 -1.70 -0.23
CA LYS A 55 21.13 -1.75 -0.23
C LYS A 55 21.66 -0.44 -0.81
N THR A 56 22.57 0.23 -0.10
CA THR A 56 23.13 1.53 -0.53
C THR A 56 24.66 1.53 -0.48
N GLY A 57 25.28 2.53 -1.10
CA GLY A 57 26.74 2.65 -1.17
C GLY A 57 27.37 1.46 -1.89
N ARG A 58 28.21 0.69 -1.19
CA ARG A 58 28.89 -0.50 -1.73
C ARG A 58 28.19 -1.82 -1.36
N GLN A 59 26.97 -1.77 -0.83
CA GLN A 59 26.20 -2.96 -0.49
C GLN A 59 25.53 -3.55 -1.74
N GLY A 60 25.69 -4.86 -1.96
CA GLY A 60 25.09 -5.55 -3.11
C GLY A 60 25.87 -5.35 -4.42
N VAL A 61 25.22 -5.66 -5.54
CA VAL A 61 25.77 -5.57 -6.90
C VAL A 61 24.71 -5.01 -7.86
N VAL A 62 25.15 -4.33 -8.91
CA VAL A 62 24.27 -3.97 -10.03
C VAL A 62 24.22 -5.15 -10.99
N ARG A 63 23.11 -5.89 -10.97
CA ARG A 63 22.92 -7.07 -11.81
C ARG A 63 22.79 -6.69 -13.27
N ARG A 64 23.38 -7.50 -14.16
CA ARG A 64 23.17 -7.40 -15.62
C ARG A 64 21.92 -8.15 -16.07
N GLN A 65 21.58 -9.22 -15.36
CA GLN A 65 20.38 -10.03 -15.57
C GLN A 65 19.73 -10.25 -14.20
N CYS A 66 18.45 -9.92 -14.06
CA CYS A 66 17.79 -9.86 -12.74
C CYS A 66 17.53 -11.24 -12.12
N ASP A 67 17.40 -12.26 -12.97
CA ASP A 67 17.05 -13.65 -12.68
C ASP A 67 18.26 -14.57 -12.44
N ILE A 68 19.47 -14.09 -12.74
CA ILE A 68 20.71 -14.80 -12.42
C ILE A 68 21.21 -14.35 -11.05
N LEU A 69 21.63 -15.32 -10.24
CA LEU A 69 22.39 -15.07 -9.03
C LEU A 69 23.86 -15.02 -9.41
N ASP A 70 24.45 -13.82 -9.28
CA ASP A 70 25.90 -13.62 -9.26
C ASP A 70 26.52 -14.20 -7.98
#